data_AF-A0A811VCU9-F1
#
_entry.id   AF-A0A811VCU9-F1
#
_cell.length_a   1.000
_cell.length_b   1.000
_cell.length_c   1.000
_cell.angle_alpha   90.00
_cell.angle_beta   90.00
_cell.angle_gamma   90.00
#
_symmetry.space_group_name_H-M   'P 1'
#
loop_
_entity.id
_entity.type
_entity.pdbx_description
1 polymer ?
#
loop_
_entity_poly.entity_id
_entity_poly.type
_entity_poly.pdbx_seq_one_letter_code
_entity_poly.pdbx_strand_id
1 'polypeptide(L)'
;MALTLVLLASITTLLMAVAYFYWLRMNFWRARGIPHDKPSYLFGSFSGVSKQYSFAEVVRSMYQRYKGTGPFCGYFFFQRPAVMALDMQLNFHFALCTQTVVPVQISKSFSTIPKNGIFLKVERI
;
A
#
# COMPACT_ATOMS: atom_id res chain seq x y z
N MET A 1 37.47 0.31 -29.29
CA MET A 1 37.15 1.75 -29.07
C MET A 1 35.69 2.07 -29.39
N ALA A 2 35.21 1.86 -30.62
CA ALA A 2 33.80 2.15 -30.95
C ALA A 2 32.78 1.26 -30.20
N LEU A 3 33.01 -0.06 -30.15
CA LEU A 3 32.11 -1.00 -29.45
C LEU A 3 31.97 -0.69 -27.95
N THR A 4 33.08 -0.37 -27.29
CA THR A 4 33.10 -0.02 -25.86
C THR A 4 32.35 1.28 -25.57
N LEU A 5 32.43 2.28 -26.45
CA LEU A 5 31.67 3.52 -26.32
C LEU A 5 30.17 3.30 -26.51
N VAL A 6 29.76 2.46 -27.47
CA VAL A 6 28.35 2.10 -27.69
C VAL A 6 27.77 1.34 -26.49
N LEU A 7 28.53 0.42 -25.90
CA LEU A 7 28.09 -0.31 -24.70
C LEU A 7 27.97 0.61 -23.48
N LEU A 8 28.91 1.54 -23.28
CA LEU A 8 28.82 2.50 -22.18
C LEU A 8 27.62 3.43 -22.37
N ALA A 9 27.39 3.94 -23.59
CA ALA A 9 26.25 4.80 -23.90
C ALA A 9 24.91 4.07 -23.72
N SER A 10 24.79 2.80 -24.12
CA SER A 10 23.55 2.05 -23.93
C SER A 10 23.27 1.81 -22.45
N ILE A 11 24.29 1.49 -21.65
CA ILE A 11 24.17 1.31 -20.20
C ILE A 11 23.76 2.62 -19.51
N THR A 12 24.40 3.76 -19.84
CA THR A 12 24.04 5.04 -19.24
C THR A 12 22.63 5.47 -19.60
N THR A 13 22.21 5.26 -20.85
CA THR A 13 20.84 5.57 -21.30
C THR A 13 19.81 4.71 -20.57
N LEU A 14 20.09 3.40 -20.42
CA LEU A 14 19.24 2.47 -19.68
C LEU A 14 19.12 2.87 -18.21
N LEU A 15 20.24 3.19 -17.55
CA LEU A 15 20.25 3.62 -16.15
C LEU A 15 19.45 4.92 -15.95
N MET A 16 19.58 5.88 -16.86
CA MET A 16 18.85 7.13 -16.82
C MET A 16 17.34 6.90 -17.00
N ALA A 17 16.94 6.05 -17.94
CA ALA A 17 15.54 5.69 -18.13
C ALA A 17 14.95 5.03 -16.87
N VAL A 18 15.66 4.05 -16.28
CA VAL A 18 15.23 3.39 -15.04
C VAL A 18 15.10 4.38 -13.89
N ALA A 19 16.08 5.28 -13.71
CA ALA A 19 16.02 6.32 -12.67
C ALA A 19 14.84 7.26 -12.87
N TYR A 20 14.55 7.66 -14.11
CA TYR A 20 13.42 8.52 -14.45
C TYR A 20 12.06 7.85 -14.17
N PHE A 21 11.86 6.60 -14.62
CA PHE A 21 10.65 5.83 -14.33
C PHE A 21 10.45 5.63 -12.83
N TYR A 22 11.54 5.39 -12.11
CA TYR A 22 11.52 5.26 -10.67
C TYR A 22 11.11 6.57 -9.98
N TRP A 23 11.67 7.70 -10.41
CA TRP A 23 11.33 9.03 -9.89
C TRP A 23 9.85 9.36 -10.12
N LEU A 24 9.33 9.16 -11.34
CA LEU A 24 7.92 9.37 -11.66
C LEU A 24 6.98 8.58 -10.74
N ARG A 25 7.34 7.32 -10.46
CA ARG A 25 6.56 6.43 -9.60
C ARG A 25 6.56 6.91 -8.15
N MET A 26 7.70 7.30 -7.60
CA MET A 26 7.80 7.78 -6.22
C MET A 26 7.15 9.16 -6.03
N ASN A 27 7.05 9.96 -7.09
CA ASN A 27 6.39 11.26 -7.05
C ASN A 27 4.88 11.20 -7.35
N PHE A 28 4.31 10.01 -7.58
CA PHE A 28 2.91 9.83 -8.02
C PHE A 28 1.87 10.53 -7.13
N TRP A 29 1.99 10.37 -5.81
CA TRP A 29 1.08 10.98 -4.84
C TRP A 29 1.37 12.47 -4.62
N ARG A 30 2.65 12.85 -4.63
CA ARG A 30 3.07 14.25 -4.53
C ARG A 30 2.53 15.07 -5.69
N ALA A 31 2.63 14.56 -6.91
CA ALA A 31 2.12 15.21 -8.12
C ALA A 31 0.60 15.41 -8.10
N ARG A 32 -0.14 14.66 -7.27
CA ARG A 32 -1.60 14.76 -7.12
C ARG A 32 -2.03 15.54 -5.87
N GLY A 33 -1.09 16.07 -5.09
CA GLY A 33 -1.39 16.76 -3.84
C GLY A 33 -2.01 15.86 -2.76
N ILE A 34 -1.82 14.55 -2.87
CA ILE A 34 -2.43 13.59 -1.93
C ILE A 34 -1.50 13.41 -0.72
N PRO A 35 -2.01 13.52 0.52
CA PRO A 35 -1.23 13.25 1.73
C PRO A 35 -0.65 11.84 1.70
N HIS A 36 0.67 11.73 1.83
CA HIS A 36 1.39 10.44 1.84
C HIS A 36 2.72 10.58 2.58
N ASP A 37 3.19 9.48 3.17
CA ASP A 37 4.54 9.41 3.69
C ASP A 37 5.56 9.29 2.55
N LYS A 38 6.73 9.92 2.72
CA LYS A 38 7.83 9.79 1.75
C LYS A 38 8.18 8.30 1.58
N PRO A 39 8.09 7.73 0.37
CA PRO A 39 8.43 6.33 0.17
C PRO A 39 9.92 6.11 0.37
N SER A 40 10.28 5.07 1.11
CA SER A 40 11.64 4.53 1.13
C SER A 40 11.97 3.84 -0.20
N TYR A 41 13.26 3.79 -0.53
CA TYR A 41 13.68 3.36 -1.87
C TYR A 41 13.34 1.89 -2.19
N LEU A 42 13.29 1.03 -1.17
CA LEU A 42 13.06 -0.43 -1.32
C LEU A 42 11.73 -0.90 -0.73
N PHE A 43 11.31 -0.37 0.41
CA PHE A 43 10.14 -0.86 1.15
C PHE A 43 8.91 0.05 1.04
N GLY A 44 8.98 1.11 0.21
CA GLY A 44 7.89 2.07 0.06
C GLY A 44 7.57 2.75 1.40
N SER A 45 6.28 2.89 1.71
CA SER A 45 5.81 3.50 2.97
C SER A 45 5.94 2.55 4.18
N PHE A 46 6.31 1.29 3.97
CA PHE A 46 6.43 0.27 5.02
C PHE A 46 7.86 0.09 5.52
N SER A 47 8.71 1.12 5.41
CA SER A 47 10.15 1.04 5.72
C SER A 47 10.51 0.84 7.20
N GLY A 48 9.55 0.45 8.04
CA GLY A 48 9.71 0.09 9.44
C GLY A 48 9.04 -1.23 9.82
N VAL A 49 8.51 -1.99 8.85
CA VAL A 49 8.04 -3.37 9.08
C VAL A 49 9.28 -4.22 9.41
N SER A 50 9.50 -4.39 10.70
CA SER A 50 10.61 -5.10 11.32
C SER A 50 10.06 -5.90 12.50
N LYS A 51 10.92 -6.57 13.28
CA LYS A 51 10.51 -7.30 14.50
C LYS A 51 9.74 -6.43 15.51
N GLN A 52 9.83 -5.09 15.41
CA GLN A 52 9.22 -4.16 16.35
C GLN A 52 7.78 -3.75 16.04
N TYR A 53 7.34 -3.86 14.78
CA TYR A 53 5.98 -3.42 14.39
C TYR A 53 5.36 -4.40 13.38
N SER A 54 4.16 -4.87 13.70
CA SER A 54 3.39 -5.70 12.77
C SER A 54 2.89 -4.88 11.58
N PHE A 55 2.61 -5.54 10.45
CA PHE A 55 2.01 -4.86 9.28
C PHE A 55 0.75 -4.08 9.65
N ALA A 56 -0.13 -4.69 10.47
CA ALA A 56 -1.37 -4.05 10.93
C ALA A 56 -1.10 -2.78 11.76
N GLU A 57 -0.02 -2.78 12.54
CA GLU A 57 0.36 -1.63 13.37
C GLU A 57 0.95 -0.49 12.54
N VAL A 58 1.74 -0.81 11.50
CA VAL A 58 2.19 0.19 10.53
C VAL A 58 1.00 0.82 9.81
N VAL A 59 0.08 0.00 9.28
CA VAL A 59 -1.16 0.49 8.64
C VAL A 59 -1.98 1.36 9.61
N ARG A 60 -2.13 0.93 10.87
CA ARG A 60 -2.84 1.69 11.91
C ARG A 60 -2.17 3.03 12.21
N SER A 61 -0.84 3.06 12.34
CA SER A 61 -0.11 4.30 12.61
C SER A 61 -0.20 5.29 11.44
N MET A 62 -0.16 4.79 10.20
CA MET A 62 -0.40 5.59 9.00
C MET A 62 -1.82 6.19 9.00
N TYR A 63 -2.84 5.37 9.28
CA TYR A 63 -4.21 5.86 9.39
C TYR A 63 -4.32 6.98 10.42
N GLN A 64 -3.79 6.79 11.64
CA GLN A 64 -3.87 7.79 12.70
C GLN A 64 -3.16 9.10 12.35
N ARG A 65 -2.02 9.03 11.65
CA ARG A 65 -1.26 10.21 11.24
C ARG A 65 -2.01 11.07 10.22
N TYR A 66 -2.72 10.43 9.29
CA TYR A 66 -3.41 11.13 8.20
C TYR A 66 -4.89 11.32 8.44
N LYS A 67 -5.47 10.73 9.50
CA LYS A 67 -6.87 10.91 9.87
C LYS A 67 -7.21 12.40 9.99
N GLY A 68 -8.25 12.84 9.29
CA GLY A 68 -8.70 14.24 9.29
C GLY A 68 -8.01 15.15 8.26
N THR A 69 -7.03 14.65 7.50
CA THR A 69 -6.41 15.43 6.40
C THR A 69 -7.21 15.39 5.09
N GLY A 70 -8.10 14.41 4.94
CA GLY A 70 -8.94 14.24 3.76
C GLY A 70 -9.63 12.86 3.74
N PRO A 71 -10.40 12.55 2.68
CA PRO A 71 -11.13 11.29 2.57
C PRO A 71 -10.23 10.07 2.35
N PHE A 72 -9.00 10.28 1.86
CA PHE A 72 -8.03 9.22 1.62
C PHE A 72 -6.59 9.70 1.79
N CYS A 73 -5.68 8.78 2.12
CA CYS A 73 -4.25 8.99 2.05
C CYS A 73 -3.58 8.00 1.09
N GLY A 74 -2.54 8.47 0.42
CA GLY A 74 -1.71 7.65 -0.47
C GLY A 74 -0.63 6.94 0.33
N TYR A 75 -0.31 5.72 -0.07
CA TYR A 75 0.87 4.99 0.40
C TYR A 75 1.49 4.19 -0.74
N PHE A 76 2.69 3.67 -0.49
CA PHE A 76 3.35 2.75 -1.41
C PHE A 76 3.50 1.39 -0.76
N PHE A 77 2.80 0.40 -1.31
CA PHE A 77 3.01 -1.00 -0.97
C PHE A 77 4.16 -1.53 -1.84
N PHE A 78 5.35 -1.63 -1.25
CA PHE A 78 6.61 -1.75 -1.99
C PHE A 78 6.76 -0.61 -3.01
N GLN A 79 6.69 -0.92 -4.30
CA GLN A 79 6.79 0.04 -5.40
C GLN A 79 5.43 0.33 -6.06
N ARG A 80 4.32 -0.16 -5.52
CA ARG A 80 2.99 0.07 -6.10
C ARG A 80 2.26 1.16 -5.31
N PRO A 81 1.78 2.23 -5.95
CA PRO A 81 0.93 3.20 -5.28
C PRO A 81 -0.38 2.52 -4.88
N ALA A 82 -0.77 2.69 -3.64
CA ALA A 82 -2.02 2.21 -3.06
C ALA A 82 -2.67 3.33 -2.25
N VAL A 83 -3.99 3.26 -2.06
CA VAL A 83 -4.76 4.28 -1.37
C VAL A 83 -5.44 3.67 -0.16
N MET A 84 -5.40 4.38 0.96
CA MET A 84 -6.14 4.04 2.17
C MET A 84 -7.28 5.05 2.31
N ALA A 85 -8.50 4.54 2.38
CA ALA A 85 -9.65 5.34 2.74
C ALA A 85 -9.53 5.72 4.23
N LEU A 86 -9.53 7.02 4.50
CA LEU A 86 -9.48 7.57 5.86
C LEU A 86 -10.87 7.83 6.40
N ASP A 87 -11.76 8.22 5.51
CA ASP A 87 -13.13 8.53 5.82
C ASP A 87 -14.03 7.33 5.52
N MET A 88 -14.68 6.84 6.57
CA MET A 88 -15.73 5.84 6.51
C MET A 88 -17.11 6.52 6.60
N GLN A 89 -17.27 7.71 5.99
CA GLN A 89 -18.57 8.32 5.67
C GLN A 89 -19.36 7.54 4.62
N LEU A 90 -18.86 6.37 4.23
CA LEU A 90 -19.64 5.31 3.65
C LEU A 90 -20.74 4.94 4.68
N ASN A 91 -21.95 5.50 4.52
CA ASN A 91 -23.22 5.10 5.15
C ASN A 91 -23.57 3.65 4.83
N PHE A 92 -22.76 2.71 5.29
CA PHE A 92 -22.94 1.30 5.05
C PHE A 92 -23.18 0.62 6.39
N HIS A 93 -24.36 0.01 6.50
CA HIS A 93 -24.68 -0.91 7.56
C HIS A 93 -24.04 -2.25 7.23
N PHE A 94 -23.15 -2.72 8.12
CA PHE A 94 -22.54 -4.04 8.01
C PHE A 94 -23.32 -5.02 8.88
N ALA A 95 -24.05 -5.93 8.25
CA ALA A 95 -24.74 -7.02 8.93
C ALA A 95 -23.98 -8.34 8.74
N LEU A 96 -24.16 -9.28 9.67
CA LEU A 96 -23.63 -10.63 9.53
C LEU A 96 -24.24 -11.30 8.30
N CYS A 97 -23.40 -11.82 7.42
CA CYS A 97 -23.86 -12.66 6.32
C CYS A 97 -24.02 -14.09 6.82
N THR A 98 -25.09 -14.79 6.41
CA THR A 98 -25.32 -16.21 6.72
C THR A 98 -24.24 -17.13 6.14
N GLN A 99 -23.46 -16.64 5.18
CA GLN A 99 -22.31 -17.33 4.59
C GLN A 99 -21.10 -17.44 5.55
N THR A 100 -21.09 -16.65 6.63
CA THR A 100 -19.97 -16.61 7.57
C THR A 100 -20.15 -17.61 8.70
N VAL A 101 -19.25 -18.59 8.81
CA VAL A 101 -19.27 -19.60 9.86
C VAL A 101 -18.68 -19.03 11.15
N VAL A 102 -19.49 -18.94 12.22
CA VAL A 102 -19.08 -18.53 13.58
C VAL A 102 -19.13 -19.76 14.49
N PRO A 103 -18.07 -20.09 15.26
CA PRO A 103 -16.85 -19.33 15.52
C PRO A 103 -15.83 -19.34 14.36
N VAL A 104 -15.09 -18.23 14.22
CA VAL A 104 -14.10 -18.03 13.15
C VAL A 104 -12.93 -19.01 13.28
N GLN A 105 -12.77 -19.88 12.28
CA GLN A 105 -11.66 -20.82 12.22
C GLN A 105 -10.44 -20.17 11.57
N ILE A 106 -9.39 -19.94 12.35
CA ILE A 106 -8.14 -19.34 11.85
C ILE A 106 -7.31 -20.43 11.14
N SER A 107 -6.79 -20.10 9.96
CA SER A 107 -5.85 -20.97 9.25
C SER A 107 -4.53 -21.08 10.03
N LYS A 108 -3.93 -22.27 10.10
CA LYS A 108 -2.61 -22.47 10.71
C LYS A 108 -1.43 -22.01 9.83
N SER A 109 -1.70 -21.24 8.77
CA SER A 109 -0.69 -20.73 7.84
C SER A 109 -0.03 -19.44 8.36
N PHE A 110 1.08 -19.01 7.73
CA PHE A 110 1.90 -17.85 8.08
C PHE A 110 1.12 -16.52 8.24
N SER A 111 -0.09 -16.44 7.69
CA SER A 111 -0.97 -15.28 7.84
C SER A 111 -2.22 -15.70 8.62
N THR A 112 -2.58 -14.92 9.66
CA THR A 112 -3.78 -15.09 10.52
C THR A 112 -5.07 -14.78 9.75
N ILE A 113 -5.32 -15.53 8.68
CA ILE A 113 -6.47 -15.36 7.80
C ILE A 113 -7.53 -16.40 8.19
N PRO A 114 -8.82 -16.02 8.29
CA PRO A 114 -9.91 -16.96 8.48
C PRO A 114 -9.96 -17.95 7.30
N LYS A 115 -10.08 -19.26 7.60
CA LYS A 115 -10.04 -20.33 6.58
C LYS A 115 -11.06 -20.13 5.46
N ASN A 116 -12.26 -19.64 5.81
CA ASN A 116 -13.37 -19.48 4.88
C ASN A 116 -13.69 -18.01 4.58
N GLY A 117 -12.77 -17.08 4.88
CA GLY A 117 -13.05 -15.64 4.80
C GLY A 117 -14.06 -15.15 5.85
N ILE A 118 -14.28 -13.84 5.89
CA ILE A 118 -15.36 -13.20 6.65
C ILE A 118 -16.19 -12.42 5.62
N PHE A 119 -17.44 -12.82 5.44
CA PHE A 119 -18.37 -12.17 4.54
C PHE A 119 -19.29 -11.26 5.35
N LEU A 120 -19.36 -9.99 4.97
CA LEU A 120 -20.29 -9.05 5.58
C LEU A 120 -21.33 -8.68 4.55
N LYS A 121 -22.60 -8.64 4.96
CA LYS A 121 -23.66 -8.07 4.15
C LYS A 121 -23.55 -6.56 4.28
N VAL A 122 -23.39 -5.89 3.15
CA VAL A 122 -23.18 -4.44 3.06
C VAL A 122 -24.44 -3.81 2.50
N GLU A 123 -25.17 -3.08 3.34
CA GLU A 123 -26.39 -2.35 2.94
C GLU A 123 -26.10 -0.86 2.99
N ARG A 124 -26.46 -0.11 1.94
CA ARG A 124 -26.32 1.35 1.91
C ARG A 124 -27.53 1.97 2.61
N ILE A 125 -27.29 2.85 3.59
CA ILE A 125 -28.31 3.66 4.27
C ILE A 125 -28.55 4.94 3.47
#